data_AF-A0A530BRV7-F1
#
_entry.id   AF-A0A530BRV7-F1
#
_cell.length_a   1.000
_cell.length_b   1.000
_cell.length_c   1.000
_cell.angle_alpha   90.00
_cell.angle_beta   90.00
_cell.angle_gamma   90.00
#
_symmetry.space_group_name_H-M   'P 1'
#
loop_
_entity.id
_entity.type
_entity.pdbx_description
1 polymer ?
#
loop_
_entity_poly.entity_id
_entity_poly.type
_entity_poly.pdbx_seq_one_letter_code
_entity_poly.pdbx_strand_id
1 'polypeptide(L)'
;MIVKNLKVGCQTFTWEMLGDRFAGGPDDLLKAIADGGYAGIEITDTMIGRYAGKPAEFATALKASGLTLVSFAFGSKSGFTLKDKIGADLETAKRW
;
A
#
# COMPACT_ATOMS: atom_id res chain seq x y z
N MET A 1 -6.27 -21.74 -20.91
CA MET A 1 -6.49 -21.80 -19.45
C MET A 1 -7.65 -20.89 -19.10
N ILE A 2 -8.67 -21.37 -18.41
CA ILE A 2 -9.74 -20.51 -17.91
C ILE A 2 -9.31 -20.04 -16.51
N VAL A 3 -8.99 -18.76 -16.39
CA VAL A 3 -8.44 -18.08 -15.20
C VAL A 3 -9.47 -17.90 -14.07
N LYS A 4 -10.46 -18.79 -13.96
CA LYS A 4 -11.71 -18.59 -13.20
C LYS A 4 -11.54 -18.28 -11.71
N ASN A 5 -10.37 -18.57 -11.13
CA ASN A 5 -10.09 -18.37 -9.70
C ASN A 5 -8.98 -17.35 -9.42
N LEU A 6 -8.42 -16.68 -10.44
CA LEU A 6 -7.39 -15.67 -10.20
C LEU A 6 -8.03 -14.42 -9.60
N LYS A 7 -7.57 -14.04 -8.41
CA LYS A 7 -7.91 -12.78 -7.76
C LYS A 7 -6.85 -11.75 -8.10
N VAL A 8 -7.26 -10.55 -8.50
CA VAL A 8 -6.35 -9.47 -8.90
C VAL A 8 -6.33 -8.40 -7.81
N GLY A 9 -5.12 -8.02 -7.38
CA GLY A 9 -4.88 -6.87 -6.51
C GLY A 9 -4.45 -5.64 -7.29
N CYS A 10 -4.68 -4.45 -6.75
CA CYS A 10 -4.24 -3.19 -7.36
C CYS A 10 -3.07 -2.58 -6.57
N GLN A 11 -1.97 -2.24 -7.27
CA GLN A 11 -0.82 -1.56 -6.70
C GLN A 11 -1.03 -0.04 -6.64
N THR A 12 -0.86 0.57 -5.46
CA THR A 12 -1.11 2.00 -5.27
C THR A 12 -0.02 2.92 -5.79
N PHE A 13 1.14 2.41 -6.24
CA PHE A 13 2.21 3.23 -6.80
C PHE A 13 1.74 4.08 -8.00
N THR A 14 0.71 3.64 -8.73
CA THR A 14 0.08 4.41 -9.80
C THR A 14 -0.41 5.79 -9.33
N TRP A 15 -0.90 5.91 -8.09
CA TRP A 15 -1.31 7.20 -7.52
C TRP A 15 -0.13 8.00 -6.98
N GLU A 16 0.89 7.34 -6.42
CA GLU A 16 2.13 7.99 -5.98
C GLU A 16 2.80 8.73 -7.14
N MET A 17 2.79 8.13 -8.34
CA MET A 17 3.33 8.72 -9.57
C MET A 17 2.62 9.99 -10.03
N LEU A 18 1.44 10.31 -9.48
CA LEU A 18 0.78 11.58 -9.74
C LEU A 18 1.42 12.74 -8.97
N GLY A 19 2.22 12.45 -7.93
CA GLY A 19 2.83 13.43 -7.05
C GLY A 19 1.78 14.37 -6.45
N ASP A 20 2.05 15.66 -6.48
CA ASP A 20 1.16 16.71 -5.93
C ASP A 20 -0.21 16.79 -6.61
N ARG A 21 -0.42 16.10 -7.74
CA ARG A 21 -1.73 16.04 -8.41
C ARG A 21 -2.69 15.06 -7.76
N PHE A 22 -2.20 14.12 -6.95
CA PHE A 22 -3.08 13.30 -6.12
C PHE A 22 -3.48 14.09 -4.87
N ALA A 23 -4.74 14.53 -4.84
CA ALA A 23 -5.30 15.30 -3.72
C ALA A 23 -6.16 14.45 -2.75
N GLY A 24 -6.27 13.15 -3.00
CA GLY A 24 -7.03 12.23 -2.16
C GLY A 24 -6.19 11.65 -1.01
N GLY A 25 -6.83 10.85 -0.18
CA GLY A 25 -6.22 10.10 0.91
C GLY A 25 -6.32 8.58 0.71
N PRO A 26 -5.87 7.79 1.70
CA PRO A 26 -5.96 6.32 1.65
C PRO A 26 -7.40 5.83 1.50
N ASP A 27 -8.39 6.55 2.04
CA ASP A 27 -9.80 6.20 1.91
C ASP A 27 -10.30 6.33 0.46
N ASP A 28 -9.84 7.36 -0.27
CA ASP A 28 -10.13 7.54 -1.70
C ASP A 28 -9.50 6.42 -2.54
N LEU A 29 -8.29 5.95 -2.17
CA LEU A 29 -7.66 4.80 -2.82
C LEU A 29 -8.47 3.53 -2.65
N LEU A 30 -8.86 3.22 -1.40
CA LEU A 30 -9.68 2.04 -1.10
C LEU A 30 -10.99 2.06 -1.88
N LYS A 31 -11.65 3.22 -1.93
CA LYS A 31 -12.86 3.41 -2.72
C LYS A 31 -12.60 3.18 -4.22
N ALA A 32 -11.60 3.84 -4.80
CA ALA A 32 -11.31 3.74 -6.23
C ALA A 32 -10.96 2.29 -6.64
N ILE A 33 -10.21 1.57 -5.82
CA ILE A 33 -9.82 0.19 -6.06
C ILE A 33 -11.03 -0.77 -5.93
N ALA A 34 -11.87 -0.57 -4.92
CA ALA A 34 -13.09 -1.35 -4.74
C ALA A 34 -14.08 -1.10 -5.89
N ASP A 35 -14.30 0.15 -6.28
CA ASP A 35 -15.14 0.55 -7.41
C ASP A 35 -14.60 -0.03 -8.74
N GLY A 36 -13.27 -0.22 -8.84
CA GLY A 36 -12.61 -0.89 -9.96
C GLY A 36 -12.78 -2.42 -10.00
N GLY A 37 -13.40 -3.03 -8.99
CA GLY A 37 -13.68 -4.47 -8.94
C GLY A 37 -12.48 -5.35 -8.56
N TYR A 38 -11.41 -4.77 -8.01
CA TYR A 38 -10.27 -5.53 -7.53
C TYR A 38 -10.61 -6.32 -6.26
N ALA A 39 -9.97 -7.48 -6.09
CA ALA A 39 -10.15 -8.33 -4.93
C ALA A 39 -9.24 -7.94 -3.76
N GLY A 40 -8.24 -7.10 -4.00
CA GLY A 40 -7.28 -6.68 -3.00
C GLY A 40 -6.42 -5.51 -3.43
N ILE A 41 -5.52 -5.13 -2.53
CA ILE A 41 -4.68 -3.95 -2.63
C ILE A 41 -3.25 -4.30 -2.21
N GLU A 42 -2.30 -3.77 -2.97
CA GLU A 42 -0.94 -3.53 -2.50
C GLU A 42 -0.84 -2.05 -2.16
N ILE A 43 -0.43 -1.74 -0.93
CA ILE A 43 -0.26 -0.35 -0.47
C ILE A 43 1.17 -0.10 0.02
N THR A 44 1.65 1.12 -0.17
CA THR A 44 3.00 1.54 0.21
C THR A 44 3.01 2.36 1.51
N ASP A 45 4.18 2.50 2.12
CA ASP A 45 4.42 3.40 3.25
C ASP A 45 4.14 4.88 2.95
N THR A 46 4.22 5.28 1.68
CA THR A 46 3.84 6.61 1.18
C THR A 46 2.33 6.78 1.03
N MET A 47 1.61 5.72 0.64
CA MET A 47 0.18 5.79 0.33
C MET A 47 -0.74 5.38 1.48
N ILE A 48 -0.24 4.67 2.50
CA ILE A 48 -1.02 4.22 3.67
C ILE A 48 -1.57 5.37 4.52
N GLY A 49 -0.96 6.56 4.44
CA GLY A 49 -1.45 7.80 5.02
C GLY A 49 -1.82 7.67 6.50
N ARG A 50 -3.06 8.07 6.85
CA ARG A 50 -3.55 8.11 8.24
C ARG A 50 -3.59 6.75 8.94
N TYR A 51 -3.48 5.65 8.19
CA TYR A 51 -3.48 4.29 8.72
C TYR A 51 -2.10 3.83 9.18
N ALA A 52 -1.04 4.60 8.93
CA ALA A 52 0.30 4.29 9.43
C ALA A 52 0.29 4.11 10.97
N GLY A 53 0.80 2.97 11.44
CA GLY A 53 0.81 2.62 12.87
C GLY A 53 -0.55 2.20 13.45
N LYS A 54 -1.59 2.04 12.61
CA LYS A 54 -2.95 1.69 13.03
C LYS A 54 -3.49 0.46 12.28
N PRO A 55 -2.83 -0.71 12.40
CA PRO A 55 -3.17 -1.90 11.60
C PRO A 55 -4.62 -2.37 11.79
N ALA A 56 -5.18 -2.23 13.01
CA ALA A 56 -6.57 -2.61 13.29
C ALA A 56 -7.60 -1.71 12.59
N GLU A 57 -7.33 -0.40 12.53
CA GLU A 57 -8.19 0.55 11.80
C GLU A 57 -8.11 0.27 10.29
N PHE A 58 -6.91 -0.03 9.77
CA PHE A 58 -6.74 -0.35 8.36
C PHE A 58 -7.41 -1.66 7.97
N ALA A 59 -7.27 -2.72 8.78
CA ALA A 59 -7.97 -3.98 8.58
C ALA A 59 -9.50 -3.80 8.54
N THR A 60 -10.02 -2.91 9.39
CA THR A 60 -11.45 -2.55 9.39
C THR A 60 -11.87 -1.87 8.09
N ALA A 61 -11.07 -0.90 7.60
CA ALA A 61 -11.33 -0.19 6.36
C ALA A 61 -11.28 -1.10 5.13
N LEU A 62 -10.31 -2.02 5.07
CA LEU A 62 -10.19 -3.05 4.05
C LEU A 62 -11.42 -3.96 4.01
N LYS A 63 -11.83 -4.46 5.18
CA LYS A 63 -13.02 -5.30 5.31
C LYS A 63 -14.29 -4.58 4.84
N ALA A 64 -14.45 -3.32 5.23
CA ALA A 64 -15.58 -2.49 4.79
C ALA A 64 -15.60 -2.26 3.28
N SER A 65 -14.41 -2.23 2.64
CA SER A 65 -14.25 -2.06 1.19
C SER A 65 -14.27 -3.38 0.41
N GLY A 66 -14.38 -4.53 1.09
CA GLY A 66 -14.31 -5.86 0.45
C GLY A 66 -12.92 -6.20 -0.10
N LEU A 67 -11.88 -5.49 0.33
CA LEU A 67 -10.50 -5.65 -0.16
C LEU A 67 -9.66 -6.50 0.80
N THR A 68 -8.78 -7.31 0.23
CA THR A 68 -7.71 -8.01 0.97
C THR A 68 -6.41 -7.22 0.86
N LEU A 69 -5.67 -7.06 1.96
CA LEU A 69 -4.27 -6.61 1.87
C LEU A 69 -3.44 -7.74 1.27
N VAL A 70 -2.96 -7.56 0.03
CA VAL A 70 -2.18 -8.57 -0.69
C VAL A 70 -0.70 -8.43 -0.37
N SER A 71 -0.21 -7.19 -0.29
CA SER A 71 1.18 -6.86 0.01
C SER A 71 1.25 -5.46 0.64
N PHE A 72 2.28 -5.26 1.46
CA PHE A 72 2.69 -3.95 1.93
C PHE A 72 4.12 -3.71 1.47
N ALA A 73 4.34 -2.63 0.73
CA ALA A 73 5.65 -2.26 0.22
C ALA A 73 6.18 -1.04 0.99
N PHE A 74 7.48 -1.02 1.29
CA PHE A 74 8.10 0.14 1.89
C PHE A 74 9.49 0.35 1.34
N GLY A 75 9.93 1.60 1.34
CA GLY A 75 11.28 1.99 0.95
C GLY A 75 12.10 2.45 2.15
N SER A 76 13.41 2.49 1.96
CA SER A 76 14.29 3.32 2.78
C SER A 76 14.80 4.50 1.95
N LYS A 77 15.26 5.56 2.62
CA LYS A 77 15.86 6.72 1.92
C LYS A 77 17.10 6.36 1.09
N SER A 78 17.79 5.27 1.40
CA SER A 78 18.98 4.80 0.67
C SER A 78 18.64 3.82 -0.46
N GLY A 79 17.38 3.37 -0.54
CA GLY A 79 16.96 2.26 -1.40
C GLY A 79 17.59 0.92 -1.04
N PHE A 80 18.10 0.75 0.19
CA PHE A 80 18.82 -0.45 0.65
C PHE A 80 20.13 -0.76 -0.11
N THR A 81 20.73 0.23 -0.77
CA THR A 81 21.91 0.01 -1.64
C THR A 81 23.22 0.55 -1.06
N LEU A 82 23.17 1.33 0.03
CA LEU A 82 24.34 2.04 0.57
C LEU A 82 24.87 1.37 1.84
N LYS A 83 26.13 0.89 1.79
CA LYS A 83 26.78 0.19 2.91
C LYS A 83 26.79 1.00 4.21
N ASP A 84 26.98 2.32 4.12
CA ASP A 84 27.00 3.23 5.27
C ASP A 84 25.59 3.54 5.83
N LYS A 85 24.52 3.09 5.16
CA LYS A 85 23.12 3.30 5.57
C LYS A 85 22.42 2.07 6.13
N ILE A 86 23.07 0.90 6.15
CA ILE A 86 22.48 -0.37 6.64
C ILE A 86 21.78 -0.23 7.99
N GLY A 87 22.36 0.51 8.94
CA GLY A 87 21.73 0.73 10.25
C GLY A 87 20.38 1.47 10.15
N ALA A 88 20.32 2.56 9.39
CA ALA A 88 19.08 3.31 9.19
C ALA A 88 18.04 2.53 8.38
N ASP A 89 18.50 1.72 7.43
CA ASP A 89 17.65 0.84 6.64
C ASP A 89 17.00 -0.25 7.50
N LEU A 90 17.77 -0.84 8.43
CA LEU A 90 17.25 -1.82 9.39
C LEU A 90 16.21 -1.21 10.33
N GLU A 91 16.44 0.01 10.83
CA GLU A 91 15.44 0.70 11.66
C GLU A 91 14.17 1.03 10.87
N THR A 92 14.29 1.35 9.59
CA THR A 92 13.13 1.53 8.71
C THR A 92 12.35 0.23 8.55
N ALA A 93 13.04 -0.90 8.33
CA ALA A 93 12.42 -2.21 8.20
C ALA A 93 11.79 -2.74 9.50
N LYS A 94 12.29 -2.34 10.69
CA LYS A 94 11.67 -2.70 11.98
C LYS A 94 10.39 -1.92 12.27
N ARG A 95 10.29 -0.70 11.74
CA ARG A 95 9.14 0.19 11.95
C ARG A 95 7.89 -0.36 11.26
N TRP A 96 8.06 -0.95 10.08
CA TRP A 96 6.99 -1.45 9.21
C TRP A 96 6.82 -2.96 9.39
#